data_AF-A0A2U2EDU6-F1
#
_entry.id   AF-A0A2U2EDU6-F1
#
_cell.length_a   1.000
_cell.length_b   1.000
_cell.length_c   1.000
_cell.angle_alpha   90.00
_cell.angle_beta   90.00
_cell.angle_gamma   90.00
#
_symmetry.space_group_name_H-M   'P 1'
#
loop_
_entity.id
_entity.type
_entity.pdbx_description
1 polymer ?
#
loop_
_entity_poly.entity_id
_entity_poly.type
_entity_poly.pdbx_seq_one_letter_code
_entity_poly.pdbx_strand_id
1 'polypeptide(L)'
;MAYTKEILTLAIEIGDCMLRNGAEIYRVEDTVVHILSSYEVEEFDVYVLSNGIFASANENKEDACSIVRHVPLGAVNLAKISALNQLARDICDQKISLIDSWDRLEQCKNIPNYKKSAQIFFCGLGSACFCY
;
A
#
# COMPACT_ATOMS: atom_id res chain seq x y z
N MET A 1 17.91 -6.50 15.95
CA MET A 1 17.39 -5.18 16.40
C MET A 1 17.10 -4.17 15.27
N ALA A 2 17.14 -4.54 13.98
CA ALA A 2 16.67 -3.67 12.87
C ALA A 2 15.45 -4.23 12.10
N TYR A 3 15.10 -5.49 12.35
CA TYR A 3 14.17 -6.27 11.54
C TYR A 3 12.72 -5.77 11.65
N THR A 4 12.22 -5.52 12.87
CA THR A 4 10.86 -4.99 13.11
C THR A 4 10.65 -3.65 12.42
N LYS A 5 11.63 -2.74 12.53
CA LYS A 5 11.57 -1.42 11.92
C LYS A 5 11.55 -1.50 10.39
N GLU A 6 12.33 -2.41 9.80
CA GLU A 6 12.35 -2.64 8.36
C GLU A 6 11.02 -3.19 7.85
N ILE A 7 10.44 -4.18 8.55
CA ILE A 7 9.12 -4.73 8.24
C ILE A 7 8.04 -3.65 8.33
N LEU A 8 8.04 -2.87 9.42
CA LEU A 8 7.11 -1.76 9.61
C LEU A 8 7.24 -0.72 8.49
N THR A 9 8.47 -0.37 8.12
CA THR A 9 8.74 0.57 7.03
C THR A 9 8.23 0.04 5.69
N LEU A 10 8.43 -1.25 5.40
CA LEU A 10 7.92 -1.90 4.18
C LEU A 10 6.39 -1.88 4.14
N ALA A 11 5.74 -2.26 5.24
CA ALA A 11 4.28 -2.29 5.32
C ALA A 11 3.67 -0.90 5.09
N ILE A 12 4.25 0.14 5.72
CA ILE A 12 3.82 1.53 5.54
C ILE A 12 4.11 2.03 4.12
N GLU A 13 5.21 1.64 3.48
CA GLU A 13 5.50 1.99 2.08
C GLU A 13 4.48 1.38 1.11
N ILE A 14 4.09 0.13 1.34
CA ILE A 14 3.01 -0.53 0.58
C ILE A 14 1.70 0.25 0.79
N GLY A 15 1.36 0.56 2.04
CA GLY A 15 0.16 1.33 2.37
C GLY A 15 0.14 2.74 1.77
N ASP A 16 1.26 3.47 1.79
CA ASP A 16 1.41 4.79 1.17
C ASP A 16 1.13 4.70 -0.34
N CYS A 17 1.71 3.70 -1.01
CA CYS A 17 1.48 3.47 -2.42
C CYS A 17 0.00 3.12 -2.71
N MET A 18 -0.63 2.33 -1.87
CA MET A 18 -2.05 1.99 -2.03
C MET A 18 -2.93 3.23 -1.92
N LEU A 19 -2.78 4.04 -0.86
CA LEU A 19 -3.53 5.27 -0.67
C LEU A 19 -3.30 6.29 -1.80
N ARG A 20 -2.04 6.50 -2.21
CA ARG A 20 -1.70 7.39 -3.35
C ARG A 20 -2.42 7.03 -4.63
N ASN A 21 -2.69 5.75 -4.85
CA ASN A 21 -3.32 5.25 -6.07
C ASN A 21 -4.83 5.04 -5.92
N GLY A 22 -5.43 5.49 -4.81
CA GLY A 22 -6.89 5.50 -4.59
C GLY A 22 -7.45 4.23 -3.97
N ALA A 23 -6.66 3.48 -3.19
CA ALA A 23 -7.19 2.37 -2.40
C ALA A 23 -8.08 2.89 -1.26
N GLU A 24 -9.08 2.09 -0.89
CA GLU A 24 -9.97 2.39 0.24
C GLU A 24 -9.21 2.30 1.56
N ILE A 25 -9.48 3.22 2.49
CA ILE A 25 -8.75 3.39 3.76
C ILE A 25 -8.71 2.08 4.56
N TYR A 26 -9.87 1.45 4.79
CA TYR A 26 -9.96 0.22 5.58
C TYR A 26 -9.17 -0.93 4.94
N ARG A 27 -9.10 -1.00 3.60
CA ARG A 27 -8.32 -2.04 2.90
C ARG A 27 -6.82 -1.83 3.07
N VAL A 28 -6.38 -0.56 3.12
CA VAL A 28 -4.98 -0.24 3.38
C VAL A 28 -4.62 -0.62 4.81
N GLU A 29 -5.45 -0.24 5.78
CA GLU A 29 -5.27 -0.62 7.19
C GLU A 29 -5.18 -2.14 7.35
N ASP A 30 -6.17 -2.89 6.84
CA ASP A 30 -6.19 -4.35 6.86
C ASP A 30 -4.92 -4.94 6.22
N THR A 31 -4.43 -4.35 5.13
CA THR A 31 -3.23 -4.85 4.43
C THR A 31 -1.98 -4.66 5.29
N VAL A 32 -1.81 -3.48 5.89
CA VAL A 32 -0.66 -3.19 6.76
C VAL A 32 -0.69 -4.11 7.99
N VAL A 33 -1.86 -4.27 8.62
CA VAL A 33 -2.05 -5.17 9.76
C VAL A 33 -1.68 -6.61 9.39
N HIS A 34 -2.21 -7.14 8.29
CA HIS A 34 -1.91 -8.52 7.87
C HIS A 34 -0.43 -8.74 7.55
N ILE A 35 0.24 -7.77 6.91
CA ILE A 35 1.68 -7.85 6.65
C ILE A 35 2.43 -7.94 7.99
N LEU A 36 2.16 -7.04 8.94
CA LEU A 36 2.81 -7.05 10.26
C LEU A 36 2.56 -8.36 11.01
N SER A 37 1.33 -8.86 11.01
CA SER A 37 0.99 -10.15 11.62
C SER A 37 1.69 -11.34 10.96
N SER A 38 1.89 -11.32 9.63
CA SER A 38 2.57 -12.41 8.91
C SER A 38 4.06 -12.55 9.26
N TYR A 39 4.66 -11.47 9.76
CA TYR A 39 6.03 -11.43 10.27
C TYR A 39 6.11 -11.62 11.79
N GLU A 40 5.01 -12.06 12.43
CA GLU A 40 4.94 -12.34 13.87
C GLU A 40 5.28 -11.14 14.77
N VAL A 41 4.94 -9.91 14.31
CA VAL A 41 5.02 -8.71 15.15
C VAL A 41 3.88 -8.76 16.17
N GLU A 42 4.21 -8.91 17.46
CA GLU A 42 3.21 -9.15 18.52
C GLU A 42 2.48 -7.90 18.99
N GLU A 43 3.20 -6.78 19.14
CA GLU A 43 2.67 -5.52 19.66
C GLU A 43 2.78 -4.45 18.57
N PHE A 44 1.66 -4.11 17.93
CA PHE A 44 1.61 -3.02 16.97
C PHE A 44 0.25 -2.33 16.95
N ASP A 45 0.25 -1.04 16.65
CA ASP A 45 -0.94 -0.23 16.41
C ASP A 45 -0.82 0.39 15.02
N VAL A 46 -1.88 0.29 14.21
CA VAL A 46 -1.93 0.88 12.87
C VAL A 46 -3.21 1.69 12.76
N TYR A 47 -3.10 2.93 12.30
CA TYR A 47 -4.22 3.81 12.07
C TYR A 47 -4.04 4.56 10.76
N VAL A 48 -5.01 4.41 9.85
CA VAL A 48 -4.93 4.96 8.50
C VAL A 48 -5.99 6.03 8.30
N LEU A 49 -5.56 7.17 7.75
CA LEU A 49 -6.40 8.28 7.31
C LEU A 49 -6.32 8.41 5.79
N SER A 50 -7.21 9.23 5.22
CA SER A 50 -7.23 9.50 3.77
C SER A 50 -5.90 10.04 3.23
N ASN A 51 -5.13 10.74 4.06
CA ASN A 51 -3.86 11.35 3.69
C ASN A 51 -2.73 11.06 4.68
N GLY A 52 -2.86 10.01 5.49
CA GLY A 52 -1.91 9.73 6.55
C GLY A 52 -1.91 8.27 6.99
N ILE A 53 -0.74 7.78 7.40
CA ILE A 53 -0.56 6.47 8.03
C ILE A 53 0.21 6.68 9.31
N PHE A 54 -0.35 6.20 10.41
CA PHE A 54 0.28 6.17 11.73
C PHE A 54 0.46 4.71 12.08
N ALA A 55 1.68 4.30 12.37
CA ALA A 55 1.89 2.95 12.86
C ALA A 55 3.00 2.93 13.90
N SER A 56 2.80 2.15 14.95
CA SER A 56 3.81 1.86 15.96
C SER A 56 3.93 0.36 16.18
N ALA A 57 5.11 -0.08 16.60
CA ALA A 57 5.39 -1.45 16.95
C ALA A 57 6.34 -1.52 18.15
N ASN A 58 6.16 -2.55 18.98
CA ASN A 58 6.99 -2.90 20.12
C ASN A 58 7.18 -1.75 21.14
N GLU A 59 6.14 -0.95 21.41
CA GLU A 59 6.23 0.23 22.30
C GLU A 59 6.78 -0.07 23.70
N ASN A 60 6.60 -1.31 24.20
CA ASN A 60 7.07 -1.73 25.53
C ASN A 60 8.46 -2.40 25.52
N LYS A 61 9.13 -2.51 24.36
CA LYS A 61 10.42 -3.20 24.20
C LYS A 61 11.50 -2.20 23.77
N GLU A 62 12.77 -2.58 23.90
CA GLU A 62 13.91 -1.72 23.51
C GLU A 62 13.96 -1.39 22.00
N ASP A 63 13.21 -2.13 21.18
CA ASP A 63 13.09 -1.95 19.73
C ASP A 63 11.81 -1.21 19.30
N ALA A 64 11.20 -0.43 20.21
CA ALA A 64 10.06 0.42 19.93
C ALA A 64 10.29 1.32 18.71
N CYS A 65 9.35 1.32 17.78
CA CYS A 65 9.39 2.20 16.62
C CYS A 65 8.00 2.71 16.27
N SER A 66 7.91 4.01 15.99
CA SER A 66 6.69 4.67 15.55
C SER A 66 6.98 5.50 14.31
N ILE A 67 6.10 5.41 13.33
CA ILE A 67 6.22 6.10 12.04
C ILE A 67 4.91 6.83 11.78
N VAL A 68 5.04 8.13 11.52
CA VAL A 68 3.97 8.97 11.02
C VAL A 68 4.31 9.36 9.59
N ARG A 69 3.40 9.06 8.67
CA ARG A 69 3.60 9.31 7.24
C ARG A 69 2.44 10.11 6.67
N HIS A 70 2.77 11.24 6.06
CA HIS A 70 1.83 11.99 5.25
C HIS A 70 1.79 11.43 3.82
N VAL A 71 0.59 11.13 3.34
CA VAL A 71 0.33 10.54 2.02
C VAL A 71 -0.48 11.53 1.16
N PRO A 72 0.16 12.26 0.23
CA PRO A 72 -0.54 13.06 -0.76
C PRO A 72 -1.44 12.18 -1.63
N LEU A 73 -2.72 12.52 -1.72
CA LEU A 73 -3.66 11.83 -2.60
C LEU A 73 -3.27 12.05 -4.07
N GLY A 74 -3.28 10.96 -4.84
CA GLY A 74 -2.98 10.94 -6.27
C GLY A 74 -4.17 10.53 -7.12
N ALA A 75 -3.93 10.38 -8.43
CA ALA A 75 -4.91 9.85 -9.35
C ALA A 75 -5.12 8.34 -9.13
N VAL A 76 -6.35 7.88 -9.34
CA VAL A 76 -6.66 6.45 -9.21
C VAL A 76 -5.93 5.63 -10.27
N ASN A 77 -5.23 4.58 -9.83
CA ASN A 77 -4.61 3.60 -10.72
C ASN A 77 -4.88 2.18 -10.21
N LEU A 78 -5.95 1.58 -10.73
CA LEU A 78 -6.38 0.24 -10.34
C LEU A 78 -5.37 -0.85 -10.70
N ALA A 79 -4.54 -0.65 -11.74
CA ALA A 79 -3.50 -1.61 -12.10
C ALA A 79 -2.41 -1.67 -11.01
N LYS A 80 -2.01 -0.50 -10.48
CA LYS A 80 -1.09 -0.42 -9.34
C LYS A 80 -1.69 -1.03 -8.08
N ILE A 81 -2.93 -0.68 -7.76
CA ILE A 81 -3.62 -1.26 -6.60
C ILE A 81 -3.69 -2.79 -6.70
N SER A 82 -4.03 -3.33 -7.88
CA SER A 82 -4.07 -4.77 -8.10
C SER A 82 -2.70 -5.43 -7.91
N ALA A 83 -1.63 -4.81 -8.39
CA ALA A 83 -0.27 -5.33 -8.23
C ALA A 83 0.19 -5.29 -6.76
N LEU A 84 -0.10 -4.19 -6.05
CA LEU A 84 0.20 -4.05 -4.61
C LEU A 84 -0.58 -5.05 -3.76
N ASN A 85 -1.86 -5.30 -4.07
CA ASN A 85 -2.65 -6.33 -3.40
C ASN A 85 -2.07 -7.72 -3.60
N GLN A 86 -1.57 -8.02 -4.81
CA GLN A 86 -0.92 -9.31 -5.06
C GLN A 86 0.40 -9.42 -4.29
N LEU A 87 1.20 -8.36 -4.28
CA LEU A 87 2.42 -8.28 -3.47
C LEU A 87 2.12 -8.54 -1.99
N ALA A 88 1.13 -7.85 -1.42
CA ALA A 88 0.75 -8.06 -0.03
C ALA A 88 0.36 -9.50 0.27
N ARG A 89 -0.43 -10.15 -0.60
CA ARG A 89 -0.77 -11.57 -0.47
C ARG A 89 0.45 -12.47 -0.53
N ASP A 90 1.38 -12.21 -1.45
CA ASP A 90 2.60 -13.01 -1.60
C ASP A 90 3.51 -12.86 -0.37
N ILE A 91 3.54 -11.68 0.26
CA ILE A 91 4.21 -11.45 1.55
C ILE A 91 3.53 -12.26 2.67
N CYS A 92 2.21 -12.12 2.82
CA CYS A 92 1.46 -12.81 3.86
C CYS A 92 1.53 -14.34 3.74
N ASP A 93 1.58 -14.86 2.51
CA ASP A 93 1.75 -16.29 2.22
C ASP A 93 3.22 -16.77 2.35
N GLN A 94 4.14 -15.90 2.77
CA GLN A 94 5.58 -16.17 2.89
C GLN A 94 6.23 -16.71 1.59
N LYS A 95 5.73 -16.28 0.43
CA LYS A 95 6.23 -16.72 -0.89
C LYS A 95 7.49 -15.97 -1.33
N ILE A 96 7.78 -14.83 -0.72
CA ILE A 96 8.87 -13.94 -1.09
C ILE A 96 9.62 -13.48 0.16
N SER A 97 10.93 -13.21 0.00
CA SER A 97 11.74 -12.69 1.10
C SER A 97 11.50 -11.20 1.33
N LEU A 98 11.94 -10.66 2.47
CA LEU A 98 11.86 -9.24 2.78
C LEU A 98 12.62 -8.39 1.73
N ILE A 99 13.80 -8.83 1.28
CA ILE A 99 14.59 -8.16 0.25
C ILE A 99 13.82 -8.14 -1.08
N ASP A 100 13.28 -9.29 -1.50
CA ASP A 100 12.58 -9.41 -2.78
C ASP A 100 11.26 -8.61 -2.77
N SER A 101 10.66 -8.43 -1.60
CA SER A 101 9.47 -7.62 -1.40
C SER A 101 9.72 -6.15 -1.74
N TRP A 102 10.89 -5.60 -1.40
CA TRP A 102 11.28 -4.24 -1.77
C TRP A 102 11.45 -4.09 -3.28
N ASP A 103 12.14 -5.03 -3.93
CA ASP A 103 12.32 -5.03 -5.38
C ASP A 103 10.98 -5.13 -6.10
N ARG A 104 10.08 -5.98 -5.61
CA ARG A 104 8.74 -6.15 -6.18
C ARG A 104 7.87 -4.91 -5.97
N LEU A 105 7.97 -4.26 -4.81
CA LEU A 105 7.31 -2.99 -4.55
C LEU A 105 7.75 -1.91 -5.55
N GLU A 106 9.04 -1.83 -5.85
CA GLU A 106 9.57 -0.88 -6.83
C GLU A 106 9.03 -1.15 -8.24
N GLN A 107 8.89 -2.42 -8.62
CA GLN A 107 8.23 -2.79 -9.87
C GLN A 107 6.75 -2.35 -9.89
N CYS A 108 6.03 -2.49 -8.78
CA CYS A 108 4.65 -2.00 -8.66
C CYS A 108 4.56 -0.47 -8.81
N LYS A 109 5.50 0.27 -8.21
CA LYS A 109 5.59 1.74 -8.32
C LYS A 109 5.77 2.20 -9.76
N ASN A 110 6.56 1.46 -10.54
CA ASN A 110 6.91 1.75 -11.93
C ASN A 110 5.84 1.37 -12.97
N ILE A 111 4.71 0.79 -12.57
CA ILE A 111 3.57 0.57 -13.48
C ILE A 111 3.15 1.92 -14.10
N PRO A 112 2.99 2.03 -15.42
CA PRO A 112 2.64 3.29 -16.05
C PRO A 112 1.23 3.74 -15.66
N ASN A 113 1.05 5.06 -15.60
CA ASN A 113 -0.29 5.65 -15.48
C ASN A 113 -0.99 5.63 -16.85
N TYR A 114 -2.32 5.57 -16.82
CA TYR A 114 -3.13 5.68 -18.03
C TYR A 114 -2.88 7.01 -18.75
N LYS A 115 -2.78 6.98 -20.08
CA LYS A 115 -2.63 8.19 -20.89
C LYS A 115 -3.92 9.02 -20.79
N LYS A 116 -3.81 10.31 -20.43
CA LYS A 116 -4.96 11.22 -20.31
C LYS A 116 -5.81 11.28 -21.59
N SER A 117 -5.19 11.24 -22.75
CA SER A 117 -5.89 11.24 -24.04
C SER A 117 -6.81 10.02 -24.21
N ALA A 118 -6.33 8.83 -23.84
CA ALA A 118 -7.13 7.61 -23.88
C ALA A 118 -8.29 7.70 -22.89
N GLN A 119 -8.05 8.18 -21.66
CA GLN A 119 -9.11 8.39 -20.66
C GLN A 119 -10.22 9.32 -21.17
N ILE A 120 -9.85 10.46 -21.77
CA ILE A 120 -10.81 11.43 -22.32
C ILE A 120 -11.61 10.78 -23.46
N PHE A 121 -10.95 10.08 -24.38
CA PHE A 121 -11.60 9.43 -25.52
C PHE A 121 -12.63 8.39 -25.07
N PHE A 122 -12.25 7.46 -24.19
CA PHE A 122 -13.16 6.41 -23.72
C PHE A 122 -14.24 6.94 -22.78
N CYS A 123 -13.97 7.99 -21.99
CA CYS A 123 -14.98 8.67 -21.17
C CYS A 123 -16.05 9.34 -22.05
N GLY A 124 -15.62 10.02 -23.13
CA GLY A 124 -16.54 10.60 -24.11
C GLY A 124 -17.39 9.54 -24.81
N LEU A 125 -16.76 8.45 -25.25
CA LEU A 125 -17.46 7.33 -25.88
C LEU A 125 -18.51 6.69 -24.94
N GLY A 126 -18.14 6.45 -23.68
CA GLY A 126 -19.05 5.88 -22.68
C GLY A 126 -20.23 6.80 -22.38
N SER A 127 -19.98 8.10 -22.22
CA SER A 127 -21.03 9.10 -21.98
C SER A 127 -22.03 9.17 -23.13
N ALA A 128 -21.56 9.08 -24.38
CA ALA A 128 -22.42 9.13 -25.57
C ALA A 128 -23.44 7.97 -25.62
N CYS A 129 -23.11 6.81 -25.05
CA CYS A 129 -24.03 5.67 -24.97
C CYS A 129 -25.25 5.90 -24.05
N PHE A 130 -25.22 6.93 -23.19
CA PHE A 130 -26.35 7.31 -22.32
C PHE A 130 -27.22 8.43 -22.91
N CYS A 131 -26.94 8.88 -24.14
CA CYS A 131 -27.69 9.95 -24.79
C CYS A 131 -28.90 9.47 -25.62
N TYR A 132 -29.34 8.23 -25.45
CA TYR A 132 -30.56 7.64 -26.04
C TYR A 132 -31.47 7.12 -24.93
#